data_AF-A0A3D2X9H3-F1
#
_entry.id   AF-A0A3D2X9H3-F1
#
_cell.length_a   1.000
_cell.length_b   1.000
_cell.length_c   1.000
_cell.angle_alpha   90.00
_cell.angle_beta   90.00
_cell.angle_gamma   90.00
#
_symmetry.space_group_name_H-M   'P 1'
#
loop_
_entity.id
_entity.type
_entity.pdbx_description
1 polymer ?
#
loop_
_entity_poly.entity_id
_entity_poly.type
_entity_poly.pdbx_seq_one_letter_code
_entity_poly.pdbx_strand_id
1 'polypeptide(L)'
;NKSDLDPVIEEEKISILTNKPILKISAIHQTGIKELEQTITEMFFEGNISFNDEIYITNMRHKNALVEAKISLEQVIVSIDNEMPEDFFSIDLMNAYEILGTIIGESVDEDLVNTIFKEFCMGK
;
A
#
# COMPACT_ATOMS: atom_id res chain seq x y z
N ASN A 1 23.13 -15.79 -8.08
CA ASN A 1 23.83 -16.21 -6.85
C ASN A 1 24.77 -17.37 -7.18
N LYS A 2 25.87 -17.53 -6.42
CA LYS A 2 27.00 -18.45 -6.68
C LYS A 2 27.80 -18.15 -7.96
N SER A 3 28.00 -16.87 -8.29
CA SER A 3 28.79 -16.47 -9.46
C SER A 3 30.29 -16.80 -9.35
N ASP A 4 30.73 -17.32 -8.21
CA ASP A 4 32.05 -17.90 -7.97
C ASP A 4 32.25 -19.30 -8.56
N LEU A 5 31.16 -19.96 -8.97
CA LEU A 5 31.20 -21.25 -9.64
C LEU A 5 30.92 -21.09 -11.15
N ASP A 6 31.32 -22.10 -11.92
CA ASP A 6 31.02 -22.15 -13.34
C ASP A 6 29.49 -22.11 -13.57
N PRO A 7 28.99 -21.12 -14.34
CA PRO A 7 27.57 -20.97 -14.56
C PRO A 7 27.05 -22.10 -15.45
N VAL A 8 26.04 -22.82 -14.94
CA VAL A 8 25.36 -23.91 -15.68
C VAL A 8 24.24 -23.36 -16.58
N ILE A 9 23.91 -22.08 -16.45
CA ILE A 9 22.85 -21.40 -17.20
C ILE A 9 23.43 -20.12 -17.81
N GLU A 10 23.16 -19.93 -19.10
CA GLU A 10 23.54 -18.72 -19.85
C GLU A 10 22.60 -17.55 -19.50
N GLU A 11 23.17 -16.36 -19.36
CA GLU A 11 22.40 -15.14 -19.03
C GLU A 11 21.36 -14.79 -20.10
N GLU A 12 21.67 -15.02 -21.38
CA GLU A 12 20.72 -14.79 -22.48
C GLU A 12 19.42 -15.58 -22.30
N LYS A 13 19.50 -16.83 -21.84
CA LYS A 13 18.32 -17.66 -21.58
C LYS A 13 17.47 -17.09 -20.44
N ILE A 14 18.10 -16.58 -19.38
CA ILE A 14 17.40 -15.96 -18.26
C ILE A 14 16.75 -14.64 -18.70
N SER A 15 17.44 -13.86 -19.53
CA SER A 15 16.96 -12.57 -20.03
C SER A 15 15.74 -12.75 -20.92
N ILE A 16 15.77 -13.74 -21.82
CA ILE A 16 14.65 -14.08 -22.71
C ILE A 16 13.42 -14.53 -21.90
N LEU A 17 13.60 -15.29 -20.82
CA LEU A 17 12.49 -15.82 -20.01
C LEU A 17 11.86 -14.78 -19.08
N THR A 18 12.66 -13.87 -18.52
CA THR A 18 12.21 -13.00 -17.44
C THR A 18 11.99 -11.55 -17.87
N ASN A 19 12.67 -11.10 -18.94
CA ASN A 19 12.69 -9.71 -19.39
C ASN A 19 12.96 -8.72 -18.24
N LYS A 20 13.84 -9.12 -17.30
CA LYS A 20 14.18 -8.38 -16.09
C LYS A 20 15.70 -8.22 -15.97
N PRO A 21 16.18 -7.20 -15.24
CA PRO A 21 17.60 -7.05 -14.95
C PRO A 21 18.14 -8.29 -14.23
N ILE A 22 19.31 -8.76 -14.66
CA ILE A 22 19.98 -9.94 -14.12
C ILE A 22 21.20 -9.47 -13.34
N LEU A 23 21.31 -9.94 -12.10
CA LEU A 23 22.44 -9.64 -11.22
C LEU A 23 23.21 -10.91 -10.86
N LYS A 24 24.52 -10.87 -11.08
CA LYS A 24 25.45 -11.92 -10.65
C LYS A 24 25.97 -11.59 -9.27
N ILE A 25 25.70 -12.48 -8.31
CA ILE A 25 26.19 -12.34 -6.94
C ILE A 25 26.91 -13.61 -6.48
N SER A 26 27.94 -13.44 -5.66
CA SER A 26 28.50 -14.49 -4.81
C SER A 26 28.39 -14.05 -3.36
N ALA A 27 27.54 -14.74 -2.59
CA ALA A 27 27.41 -14.46 -1.17
C ALA A 27 28.70 -14.80 -0.38
N ILE A 28 29.45 -15.82 -0.82
CA ILE A 28 30.69 -16.27 -0.16
C ILE A 28 31.80 -15.26 -0.37
N HIS A 29 31.95 -14.76 -1.60
CA HIS A 29 32.98 -13.77 -1.94
C HIS A 29 32.50 -12.32 -1.79
N GLN A 30 31.25 -12.11 -1.35
CA GLN A 30 30.59 -10.82 -1.22
C GLN A 30 30.63 -9.97 -2.50
N THR A 31 30.68 -10.62 -3.67
CA THR A 31 30.68 -9.95 -4.97
C THR A 31 29.24 -9.71 -5.43
N GLY A 32 28.99 -8.57 -6.07
CA GLY A 32 27.67 -8.17 -6.55
C GLY A 32 26.67 -7.74 -5.46
N ILE A 33 27.07 -7.74 -4.18
CA ILE A 33 26.19 -7.33 -3.06
C ILE A 33 25.85 -5.84 -3.13
N LYS A 34 26.83 -4.97 -3.41
CA LYS A 34 26.59 -3.53 -3.57
C LYS A 34 25.68 -3.21 -4.76
N GLU A 35 25.87 -3.94 -5.86
CA GLU A 35 25.05 -3.81 -7.06
C GLU A 35 23.61 -4.24 -6.78
N LEU A 36 23.42 -5.33 -6.02
CA LEU A 36 22.11 -5.75 -5.52
C LEU A 36 21.45 -4.69 -4.64
N GLU A 37 22.17 -4.12 -3.68
CA GLU A 37 21.67 -3.03 -2.83
C GLU A 37 21.23 -1.83 -3.66
N GLN A 38 22.04 -1.44 -4.64
CA GLN A 38 21.74 -0.32 -5.54
C GLN A 38 20.52 -0.60 -6.41
N THR A 39 20.42 -1.78 -7.04
CA THR A 39 19.26 -2.12 -7.86
C THR A 39 17.97 -2.17 -7.05
N ILE A 40 18.01 -2.71 -5.82
CA ILE A 40 16.83 -2.70 -4.93
C ILE A 40 16.44 -1.26 -4.57
N THR A 41 17.44 -0.42 -4.29
CA THR A 41 17.27 1.00 -4.00
C THR A 41 16.60 1.70 -5.19
N GLU A 42 17.16 1.57 -6.39
CA GLU A 42 16.60 2.14 -7.62
C GLU A 42 15.17 1.66 -7.89
N MET A 43 14.90 0.35 -7.77
CA MET A 43 13.54 -0.19 -7.94
C MET A 43 12.52 0.37 -6.93
N PHE A 44 12.97 0.72 -5.72
CA PHE A 44 12.11 1.30 -4.69
C PHE A 44 11.91 2.82 -4.87
N PHE A 45 12.93 3.52 -5.40
CA PHE A 45 12.94 4.98 -5.59
C PHE A 45 12.58 5.44 -7.01
N GLU A 46 12.43 4.53 -7.99
CA GLU A 46 11.90 4.84 -9.33
C GLU A 46 10.41 5.21 -9.33
N GLY A 47 9.69 4.90 -8.25
CA GLY A 47 8.42 5.58 -7.96
C GLY A 47 8.73 6.99 -7.51
N ASN A 48 8.04 8.00 -8.07
CA ASN A 48 8.14 9.41 -7.64
C ASN A 48 7.79 9.57 -6.15
N ILE A 49 8.68 9.19 -5.24
CA ILE A 49 8.63 9.55 -3.84
C ILE A 49 9.26 10.93 -3.79
N SER A 50 8.44 11.90 -4.16
CA SER A 50 8.64 13.28 -3.77
C SER A 50 8.79 13.26 -2.24
N PHE A 51 10.00 13.50 -1.74
CA PHE A 51 10.23 13.86 -0.34
C PHE A 51 9.65 15.25 -0.06
N ASN A 52 8.39 15.48 -0.45
CA ASN A 52 7.58 16.55 0.08
C ASN A 52 6.79 15.99 1.26
N ASP A 53 6.26 16.89 2.07
CA ASP A 53 5.43 16.66 3.25
C ASP A 53 4.09 15.94 2.93
N GLU A 54 4.13 14.86 2.17
CA GLU A 54 2.97 14.06 1.79
C GLU A 54 2.52 13.21 2.98
N ILE A 55 1.22 13.30 3.29
CA ILE A 55 0.60 12.51 4.34
C ILE A 55 0.50 11.06 3.84
N TYR A 56 1.29 10.17 4.44
CA TYR A 56 1.26 8.75 4.12
C TYR A 56 0.16 8.01 4.89
N ILE A 57 -0.70 7.30 4.17
CA ILE A 57 -1.68 6.37 4.76
C ILE A 57 -1.01 5.00 4.89
N THR A 58 -0.45 4.71 6.06
CA THR A 58 0.30 3.48 6.33
C THR A 58 -0.56 2.35 6.87
N ASN A 59 -1.69 2.67 7.51
CA ASN A 59 -2.59 1.68 8.09
C ASN A 59 -3.63 1.22 7.06
N MET A 60 -3.69 -0.08 6.79
CA MET A 60 -4.66 -0.68 5.86
C MET A 60 -6.11 -0.40 6.26
N ARG A 61 -6.41 -0.32 7.57
CA ARG A 61 -7.72 0.06 8.09
C ARG A 61 -8.11 1.47 7.64
N HIS A 62 -7.20 2.43 7.77
CA HIS A 62 -7.46 3.82 7.37
C HIS A 62 -7.63 3.92 5.86
N LYS A 63 -6.81 3.18 5.09
CA LYS A 63 -6.94 3.11 3.64
C LYS A 63 -8.33 2.60 3.23
N ASN A 64 -8.79 1.51 3.83
CA ASN A 64 -10.09 0.94 3.52
C ASN A 64 -11.23 1.90 3.85
N ALA A 65 -11.21 2.52 5.03
CA ALA A 65 -12.20 3.54 5.41
C ALA A 65 -12.23 4.72 4.43
N LEU A 66 -11.06 5.21 3.98
CA LEU A 66 -11.00 6.29 2.99
C LEU A 66 -11.55 5.87 1.62
N VAL A 67 -11.30 4.62 1.20
CA VAL A 67 -11.86 4.09 -0.05
C VAL A 67 -13.39 3.97 0.04
N GLU A 68 -13.91 3.45 1.15
CA GLU A 68 -15.35 3.32 1.36
C GLU A 68 -16.04 4.69 1.46
N ALA A 69 -15.47 5.64 2.20
CA ALA A 69 -15.97 7.01 2.27
C ALA A 69 -15.99 7.69 0.89
N LYS A 70 -14.96 7.47 0.05
CA LYS A 70 -14.93 7.96 -1.33
C LYS A 70 -16.08 7.39 -2.15
N ILE A 71 -16.35 6.08 -2.05
CA ILE A 71 -17.46 5.44 -2.76
C ILE A 71 -18.80 6.05 -2.36
N SER A 72 -19.03 6.29 -1.07
CA SER A 72 -20.27 6.96 -0.62
C SER A 72 -20.37 8.40 -1.11
N LEU A 73 -19.28 9.16 -1.10
CA LEU A 73 -19.27 10.51 -1.67
C LEU A 73 -19.52 10.50 -3.18
N GLU A 74 -19.07 9.49 -3.90
CA GLU A 74 -19.40 9.32 -5.33
C GLU A 74 -20.91 9.05 -5.52
N GLN A 75 -21.57 8.31 -4.61
CA GLN A 75 -23.04 8.13 -4.65
C GLN A 75 -23.79 9.44 -4.36
N VAL A 76 -23.27 10.29 -3.46
CA VAL A 76 -23.81 11.65 -3.23
C VAL A 76 -23.79 12.44 -4.53
N ILE A 77 -22.65 12.47 -5.23
CA ILE A 77 -22.52 13.19 -6.51
C ILE A 77 -23.51 12.64 -7.54
N VAL A 78 -23.58 11.32 -7.70
CA VAL A 78 -24.53 10.67 -8.64
C VAL A 78 -25.98 11.03 -8.31
N SER A 79 -26.36 11.05 -7.03
CA SER A 79 -27.71 11.41 -6.60
C SER A 79 -28.06 12.87 -6.88
N ILE A 80 -27.10 13.78 -6.67
CA ILE A 80 -27.25 15.20 -7.00
C ILE A 80 -27.39 15.40 -8.52
N ASP A 81 -26.55 14.74 -9.32
CA ASP A 81 -26.60 14.82 -10.78
C ASP A 81 -27.92 14.28 -11.36
N ASN A 82 -28.57 13.36 -10.65
CA ASN A 82 -29.89 12.83 -10.99
C ASN A 82 -31.06 13.68 -10.47
N GLU A 83 -30.80 14.89 -9.93
CA GLU A 83 -31.79 15.79 -9.34
C GLU A 83 -32.64 15.13 -8.25
N MET A 84 -32.06 14.20 -7.50
CA MET A 84 -32.76 13.53 -6.41
C MET A 84 -32.97 14.49 -5.21
N PRO A 85 -34.07 14.33 -4.45
CA PRO A 85 -34.30 15.13 -3.25
C PRO A 85 -33.17 14.98 -2.22
N GLU A 86 -32.97 16.01 -1.41
CA GLU A 86 -31.93 16.08 -0.37
C GLU A 86 -31.92 14.87 0.58
N ASP A 87 -33.10 14.38 0.93
CA ASP A 87 -33.27 13.22 1.82
C ASP A 87 -32.55 11.97 1.31
N PHE A 88 -32.36 11.84 -0.01
CA PHE A 88 -31.72 10.66 -0.58
C PHE A 88 -30.20 10.72 -0.47
N PHE A 89 -29.56 11.82 -0.89
CA PHE A 89 -28.10 11.93 -0.84
C PHE A 89 -27.58 12.21 0.57
N SER A 90 -28.43 12.68 1.49
CA SER A 90 -28.09 12.84 2.91
C SER A 90 -27.73 11.51 3.57
N ILE A 91 -28.30 10.39 3.10
CA ILE A 91 -27.99 9.05 3.61
C ILE A 91 -26.53 8.69 3.29
N ASP A 92 -26.12 8.84 2.04
CA ASP A 92 -24.75 8.55 1.60
C ASP A 92 -23.73 9.51 2.22
N LEU A 93 -24.12 10.78 2.42
CA LEU A 93 -23.28 11.77 3.09
C LEU A 93 -23.05 11.40 4.56
N MET A 94 -24.09 10.97 5.27
CA MET A 94 -23.98 10.50 6.66
C MET A 94 -23.12 9.23 6.74
N ASN A 95 -23.28 8.31 5.78
CA ASN A 95 -22.46 7.10 5.73
C ASN A 95 -20.97 7.44 5.56
N ALA A 96 -20.63 8.35 4.64
CA ALA A 96 -19.26 8.81 4.47
C ALA A 96 -18.70 9.45 5.76
N TYR A 97 -19.51 10.24 6.46
CA TYR A 97 -19.15 10.86 7.74
C TYR A 97 -18.81 9.81 8.81
N GLU A 98 -19.69 8.83 9.01
CA GLU A 98 -19.48 7.75 9.99
C GLU A 98 -18.22 6.92 9.67
N ILE A 99 -18.01 6.55 8.41
CA ILE A 99 -16.82 5.80 7.98
C ILE A 99 -15.53 6.59 8.29
N LEU A 100 -15.52 7.90 8.03
CA LEU A 100 -14.38 8.75 8.38
C LEU A 100 -14.19 8.85 9.91
N GLY A 101 -15.28 8.91 10.67
CA GLY A 101 -15.28 8.87 12.14
C GLY A 101 -14.57 7.63 12.70
N THR A 102 -14.67 6.48 12.01
CA THR A 102 -13.97 5.26 12.43
C THR A 102 -12.44 5.42 12.43
N ILE A 103 -11.89 6.30 11.57
CA ILE A 103 -10.44 6.51 11.46
C ILE A 103 -9.91 7.14 12.74
N ILE A 104 -10.59 8.19 13.22
CA ILE A 104 -10.20 8.98 14.39
C ILE A 104 -10.75 8.44 15.72
N GLY A 105 -11.64 7.45 15.67
CA GLY A 105 -12.13 6.79 16.87
C GLY A 105 -13.51 7.27 17.35
N GLU A 106 -14.17 8.15 16.60
CA GLU A 106 -15.47 8.72 17.00
C GLU A 106 -16.64 7.74 16.75
N SER A 107 -16.53 6.94 15.69
CA SER A 107 -17.55 5.96 15.29
C SER A 107 -16.95 4.56 15.29
N VAL A 108 -16.71 3.98 16.47
CA VAL A 108 -16.00 2.71 16.61
C VAL A 108 -16.83 1.66 17.35
N ASP A 109 -16.87 0.46 16.77
CA ASP A 109 -17.42 -0.74 17.37
C ASP A 109 -16.42 -1.39 18.37
N GLU A 110 -16.91 -1.98 19.46
CA GLU A 110 -16.08 -2.60 20.51
C GLU A 110 -15.13 -3.68 19.96
N ASP A 111 -15.54 -4.40 18.92
CA ASP A 111 -14.72 -5.41 18.26
C ASP A 111 -13.50 -4.84 17.53
N LEU A 112 -13.61 -3.62 17.01
CA LEU A 112 -12.50 -2.94 16.36
C LEU A 112 -11.47 -2.48 17.39
N VAL A 113 -11.93 -2.00 18.54
CA VAL A 113 -11.08 -1.64 19.69
C VAL A 113 -10.27 -2.86 20.13
N ASN A 114 -10.92 -4.01 20.31
CA ASN A 114 -10.26 -5.26 20.69
C ASN A 114 -9.22 -5.73 19.67
N THR A 115 -9.49 -5.56 18.37
CA THR A 115 -8.55 -5.91 17.30
C THR A 115 -7.32 -5.01 17.32
N ILE A 116 -7.50 -3.70 17.55
CA ILE A 116 -6.39 -2.75 17.69
C ILE A 116 -5.53 -3.15 18.89
N PHE A 117 -6.13 -3.42 20.05
CA PHE A 117 -5.39 -3.72 21.28
C PHE A 117 -4.72 -5.11 21.30
N LYS A 118 -5.18 -6.07 20.48
CA LYS A 118 -4.52 -7.38 20.32
C LYS A 118 -3.10 -7.28 19.77
N GLU A 119 -2.82 -6.28 18.94
CA GLU A 119 -1.50 -6.06 18.34
C GLU A 119 -0.52 -5.35 19.32
N PHE A 120 -1.01 -4.88 20.47
CA PHE A 120 -0.16 -4.31 21.51
C PHE A 120 0.30 -5.39 22.49
N CYS A 121 1.59 -5.42 22.80
CA CYS A 121 2.11 -6.27 23.85
C CYS A 121 1.53 -5.85 25.21
N MET A 122 1.22 -6.82 26.08
CA MET A 122 0.73 -6.55 27.44
C MET A 122 1.73 -5.66 28.20
N GLY A 123 1.29 -4.46 28.59
CA GLY A 123 2.10 -3.51 29.35
C GLY A 123 2.14 -2.07 28.82
N LYS A 124 1.25 -1.69 27.89
CA LYS A 124 0.94 -0.29 27.59
C LYS A 124 -0.51 0.02 27.94
#